data_AF-A0A124IRL7-F1
#
_entry.id   AF-A0A124IRL7-F1
#
_cell.length_a   1.000
_cell.length_b   1.000
_cell.length_c   1.000
_cell.angle_alpha   90.00
_cell.angle_beta   90.00
_cell.angle_gamma   90.00
#
_symmetry.space_group_name_H-M   'P 1'
#
loop_
_entity.id
_entity.type
_entity.pdbx_description
1 polymer ?
#
loop_
_entity_poly.entity_id
_entity_poly.type
_entity_poly.pdbx_seq_one_letter_code
_entity_poly.pdbx_strand_id
1 'polypeptide(L)' 'MWTEVAGLDCVEEVYGVLEEDRFKVRVVDFGLGFSEVCRRRRPMLKALPQGTVLRLKSSCGDAAAIGILSEIGFGSLYKV' A
#
# COMPACT_ATOMS: atom_id res chain seq x y z
N MET A 1 -19.74 -11.31 0.90
CA MET A 1 -19.12 -10.79 -0.33
C MET A 1 -17.92 -9.99 0.14
N TRP A 2 -16.70 -10.53 -0.02
CA TRP A 2 -15.50 -9.78 0.36
C TRP A 2 -15.37 -8.64 -0.64
N THR A 3 -15.39 -7.39 -0.16
CA THR A 3 -15.19 -6.23 -1.01
C THR A 3 -13.75 -6.28 -1.51
N GLU A 4 -13.55 -6.41 -2.83
CA GLU A 4 -12.23 -6.28 -3.42
C GLU A 4 -11.68 -4.89 -3.11
N VAL A 5 -10.51 -4.84 -2.48
CA VAL A 5 -9.84 -3.58 -2.16
C VAL A 5 -9.02 -3.18 -3.38
N ALA A 6 -9.46 -2.13 -4.06
CA ALA A 6 -8.83 -1.65 -5.29
C ALA A 6 -7.32 -1.47 -5.12
N GLY A 7 -6.55 -1.96 -6.09
CA GLY A 7 -5.09 -1.83 -6.14
C GLY A 7 -4.33 -2.87 -5.32
N LEU A 8 -5.01 -3.79 -4.62
CA LEU A 8 -4.38 -4.93 -3.93
C LEU A 8 -4.59 -6.27 -4.64
N ASP A 9 -4.94 -6.24 -5.93
CA ASP A 9 -5.26 -7.43 -6.73
C ASP A 9 -4.12 -8.46 -6.77
N CYS A 10 -2.87 -8.00 -6.68
CA CYS A 10 -1.67 -8.82 -6.66
C CYS A 10 -1.28 -9.35 -5.26
N VAL A 11 -1.95 -8.91 -4.20
CA VAL A 11 -1.65 -9.31 -2.83
C VAL A 11 -2.41 -10.59 -2.50
N GLU A 12 -1.69 -11.60 -2.02
CA GLU A 12 -2.26 -12.85 -1.50
C GLU A 12 -2.50 -12.75 0.00
N GLU A 13 -1.53 -12.21 0.75
CA GLU A 13 -1.61 -12.10 2.21
C GLU A 13 -0.88 -10.83 2.70
N VAL A 14 -1.41 -10.20 3.74
CA VAL A 14 -0.78 -9.05 4.43
C VAL A 14 -0.40 -9.48 5.84
N TYR A 15 0.89 -9.55 6.14
CA TYR A 15 1.36 -9.84 7.49
C TYR A 15 1.29 -8.59 8.39
N GLY A 16 1.66 -7.43 7.85
CA GLY A 16 1.73 -6.18 8.60
C GLY A 16 3.16 -5.73 8.84
N VAL A 17 3.35 -4.79 9.76
CA VAL A 17 4.68 -4.29 10.15
C VAL A 17 5.23 -5.17 11.26
N LEU A 18 6.53 -5.50 11.20
CA LEU A 18 7.20 -6.23 12.28
C LEU A 18 7.47 -5.26 13.46
N GLU A 19 6.79 -5.50 14.58
CA GLU A 19 6.96 -4.77 15.85
C GLU A 19 7.23 -5.80 16.96
N GLU A 20 8.31 -5.64 17.74
CA GLU A 20 8.62 -6.50 18.91
C GLU A 20 8.53 -8.02 18.61
N ASP A 21 9.09 -8.44 17.48
CA ASP A 21 9.11 -9.83 17.00
C ASP A 21 7.74 -10.42 16.59
N ARG A 22 6.75 -9.55 16.35
CA ARG A 22 5.42 -9.95 15.84
C ARG A 22 4.98 -9.07 14.69
N PHE A 23 4.31 -9.66 13.71
CA PHE A 23 3.65 -8.89 12.66
C PHE A 23 2.33 -8.32 13.15
N LYS A 24 2.15 -7.01 12.93
CA LYS A 24 0.94 -6.29 13.28
C LYS A 24 0.38 -5.58 12.07
N VAL A 25 -0.83 -5.94 11.67
CA VAL A 25 -1.56 -5.26 10.60
C VAL A 25 -1.93 -3.86 11.07
N ARG A 26 -1.51 -2.85 10.31
CA ARG A 26 -1.80 -1.44 10.58
C ARG A 26 -2.27 -0.77 9.30
N VAL A 27 -3.18 0.18 9.45
CA VAL A 27 -3.65 1.06 8.38
C VAL A 27 -3.52 2.49 8.88
N VAL A 28 -3.02 3.37 8.03
CA VAL A 28 -2.82 4.79 8.33
C VAL A 28 -3.67 5.66 7.41
N ASP A 29 -4.10 6.82 7.92
CA ASP A 29 -4.63 7.90 7.09
C ASP A 29 -3.45 8.69 6.49
N PHE A 30 -3.24 8.56 5.18
CA PHE A 30 -2.14 9.17 4.48
C PHE A 30 -2.62 10.36 3.63
N GLY A 31 -2.12 11.55 3.92
CA GLY A 31 -2.41 12.75 3.13
C GLY A 31 -1.52 12.85 1.90
N LEU A 32 -2.10 13.03 0.71
CA LEU A 32 -1.37 13.16 -0.56
C LEU A 32 -0.73 14.54 -0.79
N GLY A 33 -0.63 15.37 0.26
CA GLY A 33 -0.06 16.71 0.21
C GLY A 33 -1.03 17.80 -0.25
N PHE A 34 -0.50 18.89 -0.81
CA PHE A 34 -1.25 20.04 -1.30
C PHE A 34 -1.14 20.16 -2.81
N SER A 35 -2.22 20.56 -3.47
CA SER A 35 -2.23 20.87 -4.91
C SER A 35 -2.03 22.37 -5.10
N GLU A 36 -0.88 22.76 -5.64
CA GLU A 36 -0.58 24.16 -5.98
C GLU A 36 -1.51 24.71 -7.07
N VAL A 37 -1.89 23.88 -8.05
CA VAL A 37 -2.78 24.26 -9.16
C VAL A 37 -4.20 24.56 -8.65
N CYS A 38 -4.75 23.68 -7.83
CA CYS A 38 -6.11 23.83 -7.29
C CYS A 38 -6.16 24.62 -5.98
N ARG A 39 -5.00 25.02 -5.43
CA ARG A 39 -4.82 25.69 -4.14
C ARG A 39 -5.60 25.04 -2.99
N ARG A 40 -5.55 23.71 -2.89
CA ARG A 40 -6.23 22.94 -1.83
C ARG A 40 -5.46 21.69 -1.43
N ARG A 41 -5.69 21.22 -0.18
CA ARG A 41 -5.21 19.91 0.28
C ARG A 41 -5.78 18.81 -0.61
N ARG A 42 -4.94 17.85 -0.97
CA ARG A 42 -5.38 16.63 -1.65
C ARG A 42 -6.06 15.69 -0.64
N PRO A 43 -6.89 14.74 -1.12
CA PRO A 43 -7.57 13.79 -0.26
C PRO A 43 -6.61 13.00 0.63
N MET A 44 -7.12 12.56 1.78
CA MET A 44 -6.47 11.53 2.59
C MET A 44 -6.99 10.17 2.15
N LEU A 45 -6.08 9.20 2.01
CA LEU A 45 -6.40 7.82 1.65
C LEU A 45 -5.96 6.88 2.77
N LYS A 46 -6.66 5.75 2.90
CA LYS A 46 -6.17 4.65 3.72
C LYS A 46 -4.98 3.99 3.02
N ALA A 47 -3.91 3.74 3.75
CA ALA A 47 -2.71 3.12 3.22
C ALA A 47 -2.12 2.09 4.20
N LEU A 48 -1.42 1.11 3.63
CA LEU A 48 -0.49 0.28 4.38
C LEU A 48 0.76 1.14 4.68
N PRO A 49 1.22 1.22 5.94
CA PRO A 49 2.41 1.99 6.27
C PRO A 49 3.67 1.34 5.68
N GLN A 50 4.73 2.13 5.52
CA GLN A 50 6.04 1.63 5.13
C GLN A 50 6.53 0.55 6.11
N GLY A 51 7.19 -0.48 5.58
CA GLY A 51 7.66 -1.62 6.37
C GLY A 51 6.60 -2.73 6.53
N THR A 52 5.42 -2.57 5.93
CA THR A 52 4.44 -3.65 5.84
C THR A 52 5.00 -4.79 4.99
N VAL A 53 5.03 -6.00 5.56
CA VAL A 53 5.38 -7.24 4.86
C VAL A 53 4.10 -7.87 4.33
N LEU A 54 4.17 -8.34 3.09
CA LEU A 54 3.06 -8.90 2.35
C LEU A 54 3.57 -10.01 1.42
N ARG A 55 2.70 -10.97 1.13
CA ARG A 55 2.91 -12.02 0.13
C ARG A 55 2.16 -11.64 -1.14
N LEU A 56 2.86 -11.67 -2.26
CA LEU A 56 2.23 -11.49 -3.58
C LEU A 56 1.78 -12.83 -4.13
N LYS A 57 0.71 -12.79 -4.94
CA LYS A 57 0.33 -13.91 -5.79
C LYS A 57 1.51 -14.27 -6.71
N SER A 58 1.66 -15.56 -6.99
CA SER A 58 2.73 -16.07 -7.88
C SER A 58 2.71 -15.42 -9.27
N SER A 59 1.52 -15.05 -9.78
CA SER A 59 1.34 -14.34 -11.05
C SER A 59 1.83 -12.89 -11.04
N CYS A 60 2.17 -12.31 -9.89
CA CYS A 60 2.64 -10.93 -9.74
C CYS A 60 4.05 -10.83 -9.15
N GLY A 61 4.86 -11.90 -9.23
CA GLY A 61 6.19 -11.94 -8.60
C GLY A 61 7.18 -10.90 -9.15
N ASP A 62 6.96 -10.39 -10.36
CA ASP A 62 7.77 -9.35 -11.00
C ASP A 62 7.32 -7.91 -10.67
N ALA A 63 6.15 -7.71 -10.05
CA ALA A 63 5.63 -6.39 -9.70
C ALA A 63 6.63 -5.57 -8.87
N ALA A 64 6.86 -4.32 -9.29
CA ALA A 64 7.75 -3.37 -8.60
C ALA A 64 7.00 -2.48 -7.59
N ALA A 65 5.70 -2.30 -7.78
CA ALA A 65 4.82 -1.54 -6.90
C ALA A 65 3.39 -2.10 -6.98
N ILE A 66 2.59 -1.85 -5.94
CA ILE A 66 1.16 -2.19 -5.86
C ILE A 66 0.35 -0.98 -5.36
N GLY A 67 -0.96 -1.06 -5.44
CA GLY A 67 -1.87 0.01 -5.01
C GLY A 67 -2.30 0.93 -6.16
N ILE A 68 -3.37 1.68 -5.89
CA ILE A 68 -4.04 2.56 -6.87
C ILE A 68 -3.20 3.78 -7.31
N LEU A 69 -2.09 4.07 -6.61
CA LEU A 69 -1.18 5.18 -6.92
C LEU A 69 0.24 4.70 -7.28
N SER A 70 0.38 3.44 -7.68
CA SER A 70 1.68 2.83 -8.03
C SER A 70 2.41 3.57 -9.15
N GLU A 71 1.69 4.05 -10.17
CA GLU A 71 2.26 4.78 -11.31
C GLU A 71 2.93 6.11 -10.94
N ILE A 72 2.58 6.69 -9.79
CA ILE A 72 3.16 7.95 -9.30
C ILE A 72 4.12 7.73 -8.13
N GLY A 73 4.57 6.49 -7.91
CA GLY A 73 5.64 6.16 -6.98
C GLY A 73 5.22 5.70 -5.57
N PHE A 74 3.93 5.45 -5.33
CA PHE A 74 3.48 4.86 -4.06
C PHE A 74 3.49 3.33 -4.09
N GLY A 75 3.48 2.72 -2.90
CA GLY A 75 3.33 1.26 -2.76
C GLY A 75 4.48 0.47 -3.38
N SER A 76 5.67 1.06 -3.44
CA SER A 76 6.88 0.41 -3.93
C SER A 76 7.23 -0.81 -3.08
N LEU A 77 7.72 -1.85 -3.75
CA LEU A 77 8.04 -3.12 -3.14
C LEU A 77 9.54 -3.34 -3.10
N TYR A 78 10.03 -3.74 -1.92
CA TYR A 78 11.36 -4.28 -1.76
C TYR A 78 11.25 -5.81 -1.69
N LYS A 79 11.88 -6.51 -2.64
CA LYS A 79 11.85 -7.97 -2.72
C LYS A 79 12.96 -8.55 -1.84
N VAL A 80 12.60 -9.53 -1.02
CA VAL A 80 13.49 -10.21 -0.06
C VAL A 80 13.53 -11.69 -0.40
#